data_AF-A0A0N4XMR7-F1
#
_entry.id   AF-A0A0N4XMR7-F1
#
_cell.length_a   1.000
_cell.length_b   1.000
_cell.length_c   1.000
_cell.angle_alpha   90.00
_cell.angle_beta   90.00
_cell.angle_gamma   90.00
#
_symmetry.space_group_name_H-M   'P 1'
#
loop_
_entity.id
_entity.type
_entity.pdbx_description
1 polymer ?
#
loop_
_entity_poly.entity_id
_entity_poly.type
_entity_poly.pdbx_seq_one_letter_code
_entity_poly.pdbx_strand_id
1 'polypeptide(L)'
;MCRQMREERLVVTVASATSLFAVAVCVAVLPALYSEIDNVHNEILDAVAVFRVETDSAWLDMMDVQIAVSPPSRPRQNPFNSVFRIKRQRYGGLPNYCQCELLKPICRPGPPGP
;
A
#
# COMPACT_ATOMS: atom_id res chain seq x y z
N MET A 1 -36.94 -4.49 -56.52
CA MET A 1 -35.48 -4.73 -56.38
C MET A 1 -34.66 -3.44 -56.27
N CYS A 2 -34.73 -2.47 -57.20
CA CYS A 2 -33.88 -1.27 -57.14
C CYS A 2 -34.16 -0.27 -55.99
N ARG A 3 -35.36 -0.24 -55.41
CA ARG A 3 -35.69 0.61 -54.23
C ARG A 3 -35.04 0.10 -52.94
N GLN A 4 -35.09 -1.21 -52.73
CA GLN A 4 -34.61 -1.88 -51.51
C GLN A 4 -33.09 -1.76 -51.33
N MET A 5 -32.33 -1.94 -52.42
CA MET A 5 -30.88 -1.72 -52.47
C MET A 5 -30.44 -0.28 -52.12
N ARG A 6 -31.32 0.73 -52.27
CA ARG A 6 -31.00 2.12 -51.94
C ARG A 6 -31.20 2.41 -50.45
N GLU A 7 -32.27 1.88 -49.86
CA GLU A 7 -32.55 2.02 -48.43
C GLU A 7 -31.50 1.29 -47.59
N GLU A 8 -31.12 0.07 -47.99
CA GLU A 8 -30.06 -0.71 -47.32
C GLU A 8 -28.71 0.03 -47.32
N ARG A 9 -28.31 0.61 -48.45
CA ARG A 9 -27.09 1.43 -48.53
C ARG A 9 -27.16 2.69 -47.66
N LEU A 10 -28.35 3.29 -47.53
CA LEU A 10 -28.55 4.48 -46.70
C LEU A 10 -28.42 4.12 -45.21
N VAL A 11 -28.99 3.00 -44.77
CA VAL A 11 -28.84 2.50 -43.41
C VAL A 11 -27.38 2.16 -43.08
N VAL A 12 -26.70 1.44 -43.98
CA VAL A 12 -25.29 1.04 -43.77
C VAL A 12 -24.38 2.27 -43.71
N THR A 13 -24.58 3.25 -44.58
CA THR A 13 -23.76 4.48 -44.58
C THR A 13 -23.98 5.31 -43.32
N VAL A 14 -25.23 5.49 -42.89
CA VAL A 14 -25.54 6.19 -41.63
C VAL A 14 -24.91 5.46 -40.44
N ALA A 15 -25.09 4.14 -40.35
CA ALA A 15 -24.50 3.35 -39.27
C ALA A 15 -22.97 3.44 -39.24
N SER A 16 -22.31 3.33 -40.40
CA SER A 16 -20.86 3.47 -40.50
C SER A 16 -20.38 4.88 -40.11
N ALA A 17 -21.11 5.93 -40.50
CA ALA A 17 -20.77 7.30 -40.18
C ALA A 17 -20.93 7.57 -38.68
N THR A 18 -21.97 7.03 -38.04
CA THR A 18 -22.15 7.16 -36.59
C THR A 18 -21.06 6.43 -35.81
N SER A 19 -20.63 5.25 -36.25
CA SER A 19 -19.53 4.53 -35.60
C SER A 19 -18.20 5.27 -35.74
N LEU A 20 -17.89 5.79 -36.94
CA LEU A 20 -16.72 6.63 -37.17
C LEU A 20 -16.72 7.88 -36.30
N PHE A 21 -17.88 8.54 -36.20
CA PHE A 21 -18.03 9.72 -35.34
C PHE A 21 -17.82 9.37 -33.86
N ALA A 22 -18.41 8.28 -33.37
CA ALA A 22 -18.21 7.83 -32.00
C ALA A 22 -16.73 7.55 -31.70
N VAL A 23 -16.02 6.86 -32.60
CA VAL A 23 -14.57 6.63 -32.45
C VAL A 23 -13.79 7.93 -32.45
N ALA A 24 -14.11 8.88 -33.33
CA ALA A 24 -13.46 10.18 -33.37
C ALA A 24 -13.66 10.97 -32.06
N VAL A 25 -14.87 10.94 -31.49
CA VAL A 25 -15.15 11.53 -30.17
C VAL A 25 -14.31 10.86 -29.08
N CYS A 26 -14.23 9.53 -29.05
CA CYS A 26 -13.39 8.81 -28.09
C CYS A 26 -11.91 9.23 -28.21
N VAL A 27 -11.38 9.31 -29.44
CA VAL A 27 -10.01 9.73 -29.70
C VAL A 27 -9.75 11.18 -29.26
N ALA A 28 -10.75 12.06 -29.34
CA ALA A 28 -10.63 13.44 -28.89
C ALA A 28 -10.71 13.60 -27.35
N VAL A 29 -11.53 12.77 -26.68
CA VAL A 29 -11.76 12.88 -25.22
C VAL A 29 -10.68 12.16 -24.41
N LEU A 30 -10.17 11.03 -24.89
CA LEU A 30 -9.16 10.22 -24.17
C LEU A 30 -7.90 11.01 -23.78
N PRO A 31 -7.31 11.87 -24.63
CA PRO A 31 -6.15 12.68 -24.26
C PRO A 31 -6.42 13.62 -23.09
N ALA A 32 -7.60 14.25 -23.06
CA ALA A 32 -7.98 15.15 -21.98
C ALA A 32 -8.11 14.37 -20.66
N LEU A 33 -8.81 13.23 -20.67
CA LEU A 33 -8.92 12.37 -19.49
C LEU A 33 -7.56 11.87 -19.00
N TYR A 34 -6.67 11.47 -19.91
CA TYR A 34 -5.34 11.01 -19.55
C TYR A 34 -4.51 12.13 -18.89
N SER A 35 -4.58 13.35 -19.43
CA SER A 35 -3.92 14.51 -18.83
C SER A 35 -4.43 14.83 -17.43
N GLU A 36 -5.74 14.75 -17.20
CA GLU A 36 -6.32 14.96 -15.87
C GLU A 36 -5.87 13.88 -14.88
N ILE A 37 -5.83 12.61 -15.30
CA ILE A 37 -5.35 11.51 -14.46
C ILE A 37 -3.88 11.73 -14.07
N ASP A 38 -3.03 12.10 -15.02
CA ASP A 38 -1.61 12.34 -14.75
C ASP A 38 -1.40 13.53 -13.80
N ASN A 39 -2.15 14.62 -14.01
CA ASN A 39 -2.09 15.78 -13.14
C ASN A 39 -2.50 15.44 -11.69
N VAL A 40 -3.65 14.78 -11.52
CA VAL A 40 -4.13 14.34 -10.19
C VAL A 40 -3.18 13.31 -9.57
N HIS A 41 -2.58 12.42 -10.37
CA HIS A 41 -1.59 11.47 -9.86
C HIS A 41 -0.39 12.18 -9.26
N ASN A 42 0.15 13.18 -9.96
CA ASN A 42 1.28 13.98 -9.48
C ASN A 42 0.91 14.79 -8.23
N GLU A 43 -0.29 15.38 -8.19
CA GLU A 43 -0.79 16.10 -7.00
C GLU A 43 -0.89 15.17 -5.77
N ILE A 44 -1.42 13.96 -5.95
CA ILE A 44 -1.51 12.97 -4.85
C ILE A 44 -0.12 12.56 -4.36
N LEU A 45 0.84 12.35 -5.27
CA LEU A 45 2.20 11.97 -4.87
C LEU A 45 2.86 13.07 -4.04
N ASP A 46 2.70 14.33 -4.44
CA ASP A 46 3.22 15.48 -3.69
C ASP A 46 2.55 15.61 -2.33
N ALA A 47 1.21 15.54 -2.29
CA ALA A 47 0.44 15.60 -1.06
C ALA A 47 0.81 14.49 -0.07
N VAL A 48 1.01 13.25 -0.55
CA VAL A 48 1.44 12.13 0.28
C VAL A 48 2.86 12.35 0.80
N ALA A 49 3.77 12.91 0.00
CA ALA A 49 5.12 13.23 0.43
C ALA A 49 5.12 14.28 1.55
N VAL A 50 4.34 15.35 1.40
CA VAL A 50 4.18 16.39 2.44
C VAL A 50 3.56 15.79 3.70
N PHE A 51 2.45 15.06 3.56
CA PHE A 51 1.78 14.42 4.69
C PHE A 51 2.69 13.49 5.48
N ARG A 52 3.57 12.75 4.78
CA ARG A 52 4.58 11.89 5.44
C ARG A 52 5.54 12.71 6.30
N VAL A 53 6.06 13.82 5.78
CA VAL A 53 7.00 14.67 6.51
C VAL A 53 6.32 15.30 7.72
N GLU A 54 5.12 15.85 7.55
CA GLU A 54 4.35 16.47 8.64
C GLU A 54 3.94 15.46 9.72
N THR A 55 3.57 14.24 9.31
CA THR A 55 3.21 13.18 10.26
C THR A 55 4.44 12.69 11.04
N ASP A 56 5.59 12.54 10.38
CA ASP A 56 6.83 12.10 11.03
C ASP A 56 7.34 13.17 12.01
N SER A 57 7.28 14.45 11.66
CA SER A 57 7.64 15.54 12.57
C SER A 57 6.70 15.59 13.79
N ALA A 58 5.38 15.51 13.57
CA ALA A 58 4.41 15.46 14.67
C ALA A 58 4.61 14.21 15.56
N TRP A 59 5.03 13.08 14.97
CA TRP A 59 5.38 11.88 15.73
C TRP A 59 6.61 12.09 16.62
N LEU A 60 7.66 12.73 16.10
CA LEU A 60 8.85 13.07 16.89
C LEU A 60 8.51 13.99 18.06
N ASP A 61 7.71 15.03 17.81
CA ASP A 61 7.25 15.94 18.87
C ASP A 61 6.46 15.20 19.97
N MET A 62 5.59 14.25 19.58
CA MET A 62 4.86 13.41 20.53
C MET A 62 5.79 12.51 21.36
N MET A 63 6.83 11.95 20.75
CA MET A 63 7.83 11.15 21.45
C MET A 63 8.64 11.98 22.46
N ASP A 64 8.99 13.21 22.10
CA ASP A 64 9.71 14.12 23.00
C ASP A 64 8.89 14.47 24.25
N VAL A 65 7.57 14.66 24.11
CA VAL A 65 6.67 14.84 25.25
C VAL A 65 6.65 13.60 26.16
N GLN A 66 6.58 12.39 25.60
CA GLN A 66 6.64 11.15 26.39
C GLN A 66 7.97 11.03 27.17
N ILE A 67 9.07 11.47 26.56
CA ILE A 67 10.39 11.47 27.19
C ILE A 67 10.47 12.53 28.30
N ALA A 68 9.93 13.73 28.07
CA ALA A 68 9.98 14.84 29.02
C ALA A 68 9.13 14.60 30.28
N VAL A 69 7.99 13.91 30.14
CA VAL A 69 7.08 13.60 31.26
C VAL A 69 7.51 12.33 32.03
N SER A 70 8.50 11.59 31.53
CA SER A 70 9.02 10.39 32.19
C SER A 70 9.93 10.73 33.39
N PRO A 71 9.64 10.23 34.61
CA PRO A 71 10.43 10.56 35.79
C PRO A 71 11.87 10.02 35.69
N PRO A 72 12.90 10.83 36.08
CA PRO A 72 14.33 10.51 35.88
C PRO A 72 14.84 9.29 36.67
N SER A 73 14.07 8.80 37.65
CA SER A 73 14.41 7.65 38.49
C SER A 73 14.08 6.30 37.87
N ARG A 74 13.40 6.25 36.71
CA ARG A 74 13.12 4.99 36.00
C ARG A 74 13.99 4.89 34.74
N PRO A 75 14.64 3.73 34.48
CA PRO A 75 15.33 3.52 33.21
C PRO A 75 14.35 3.73 32.06
N ARG A 76 14.78 4.43 31.00
CA ARG A 76 13.94 4.68 29.81
C ARG A 76 13.53 3.35 29.19
N GLN A 77 12.32 2.88 29.51
CA GLN A 77 11.72 1.69 28.92
C GLN A 77 10.97 2.10 27.66
N ASN A 78 11.09 1.31 26.59
CA ASN A 78 10.36 1.58 25.36
C ASN A 78 8.84 1.48 25.64
N PRO A 79 8.05 2.56 25.46
CA PRO A 79 6.62 2.58 25.76
C PRO A 79 5.81 1.56 24.93
N PHE A 80 6.38 1.06 23.83
CA PHE A 80 5.76 0.05 22.97
C PHE A 80 6.17 -1.40 23.29
N ASN A 81 6.91 -1.65 24.39
CA ASN A 81 7.27 -3.01 24.78
C ASN A 81 6.05 -3.92 25.05
N SER A 82 4.88 -3.35 25.36
CA SER A 82 3.62 -4.10 25.51
C SER A 82 2.92 -4.36 24.17
N VAL A 83 3.18 -3.53 23.15
CA VAL A 83 2.54 -3.61 21.83
C VAL A 83 3.31 -4.55 20.91
N PHE A 84 4.65 -4.52 20.97
CA PHE A 84 5.49 -5.40 20.18
C PHE A 84 5.73 -6.72 20.92
N ARG A 85 5.22 -7.82 20.34
CA ARG A 85 5.41 -9.17 20.86
C ARG A 85 6.91 -9.48 21.03
N ILE A 86 7.35 -9.66 22.27
CA ILE A 86 8.72 -10.05 22.59
C ILE A 86 9.06 -11.39 21.92
N LYS A 87 10.12 -11.40 21.09
CA LYS A 87 10.66 -12.63 20.49
C LYS A 87 11.19 -13.51 21.63
N ARG A 88 10.72 -14.76 21.72
CA ARG A 88 11.05 -15.75 22.79
C ARG A 88 12.53 -16.13 22.90
N GLN A 89 13.43 -15.51 22.14
CA GLN A 89 14.88 -15.76 22.14
C GLN A 89 15.66 -14.53 22.60
N ARG A 90 15.20 -13.84 23.65
CA ARG A 90 16.02 -12.82 24.34
C ARG A 90 16.79 -13.51 25.46
N TYR A 91 18.08 -13.76 25.25
CA TYR A 91 19.01 -14.26 26.28
C TYR A 91 19.45 -13.20 27.30
N GLY A 92 19.16 -11.92 27.05
CA GLY A 92 19.67 -10.79 27.85
C GLY A 92 18.83 -10.37 29.06
N GLY A 93 17.95 -11.22 29.59
CA GLY A 93 17.10 -10.88 30.75
C GLY A 93 16.65 -12.08 31.58
N LEU A 94 17.32 -13.22 31.42
CA LEU A 94 16.99 -14.44 32.15
C LEU A 94 17.77 -14.46 33.47
N PRO A 95 17.14 -14.85 34.60
CA PRO A 95 17.84 -15.04 35.86
C PRO A 95 18.99 -16.05 35.74
N ASN A 96 19.98 -15.96 36.61
CA ASN A 96 21.21 -16.78 36.59
C ASN A 96 20.96 -18.30 36.61
N TYR A 97 19.77 -18.75 36.99
CA TYR A 97 19.36 -20.16 37.03
C TYR A 97 18.74 -20.66 35.71
N CYS A 98 18.65 -19.81 34.68
CA CYS A 98 18.03 -20.16 33.42
C CYS A 98 19.09 -20.59 32.39
N GLN A 99 18.81 -21.66 31.64
CA GLN A 99 19.71 -22.20 30.63
C GLN A 99 19.73 -21.28 29.39
N CYS A 100 20.84 -20.56 29.17
CA CYS A 100 21.04 -19.65 28.04
C CYS A 100 21.19 -20.33 26.67
N GLU A 101 21.19 -21.65 26.60
CA GLU A 101 21.12 -22.39 25.34
C GLU A 101 20.16 -23.54 25.54
N LEU A 102 19.04 -23.55 24.78
CA LEU A 102 18.17 -24.71 24.75
C LEU A 102 18.97 -25.87 24.15
N LEU A 103 19.17 -26.94 24.92
CA LEU A 103 19.71 -28.20 24.43
C LEU A 103 18.91 -28.61 23.18
N LYS A 104 19.53 -28.53 22.00
CA LYS A 104 18.89 -28.92 20.76
C LYS A 104 18.69 -30.44 20.80
N PRO A 105 17.46 -30.96 20.91
CA PRO A 105 17.26 -32.39 20.93
C PRO A 105 17.69 -32.97 19.58
N ILE A 106 18.58 -33.96 19.62
CA ILE A 106 18.95 -34.73 18.43
C ILE A 106 17.80 -35.71 18.17
N CYS A 107 16.80 -35.25 17.44
CA CYS A 107 15.68 -36.10 17.02
C CYS A 107 16.05 -36.89 15.76
N ARG A 108 15.61 -38.15 15.68
CA ARG A 108 15.71 -38.92 14.43
C ARG A 108 14.83 -38.27 13.35
N PRO A 109 15.19 -38.39 12.06
CA PRO A 109 14.31 -37.99 10.96
C PRO A 109 12.93 -38.61 11.13
N GLY A 110 11.88 -37.82 10.92
CA GLY A 110 10.50 -38.32 10.97
C GLY A 110 10.24 -39.36 9.87
N PRO A 111 9.20 -40.19 10.02
CA PRO A 111 8.81 -41.12 8.98
C PRO A 111 8.49 -40.38 7.67
N PRO A 112 8.73 -40.99 6.50
CA PRO A 112 8.37 -40.40 5.21
C PRO A 112 6.86 -40.14 5.17
N GLY A 113 6.49 -38.94 4.71
CA GLY A 113 5.10 -38.55 4.54
C GLY A 113 4.40 -39.34 3.42
N PRO A 114 3.05 -39.30 3.37
CA PRO A 114 2.26 -39.93 2.31
C PRO A 114 2.48 -39.27 0.94
#